data_AF-L9X4B7-F1
#
_entry.id   AF-L9X4B7-F1
#
_cell.length_a   1.000
_cell.length_b   1.000
_cell.length_c   1.000
_cell.angle_alpha   90.00
_cell.angle_beta   90.00
_cell.angle_gamma   90.00
#
_symmetry.space_group_name_H-M   'P 1'
#
loop_
_entity.id
_entity.type
_entity.pdbx_description
1 polymer ?
#
loop_
_entity_poly.entity_id
_entity_poly.type
_entity_poly.pdbx_seq_one_letter_code
_entity_poly.pdbx_strand_id
1 'polypeptide(L)'
;MPVDVESDQWNKSKRVDILEVEIERFLQKNSEKAYSPAEISDHLTDEKPEVFPEILLTEESSARVSRIVLITSRLEKLAWHERVKAHALEGKLYYTNCEGGQFPIAEVERNIPNRFINIEQRIEEIDDELGTVRRMLQDLEEELPEDFDLL
;
A
#
# COMPACT_ATOMS: atom_id res chain seq x y z
N MET A 1 -19.26 -5.63 -28.95
CA MET A 1 -19.93 -4.31 -28.94
C MET A 1 -18.93 -3.30 -28.41
N PRO A 2 -18.73 -2.15 -29.07
CA PRO A 2 -17.91 -1.07 -28.53
C PRO A 2 -18.55 -0.50 -27.25
N VAL A 3 -17.72 -0.04 -26.31
CA VAL A 3 -18.13 0.62 -25.06
C VAL A 3 -17.89 2.11 -25.20
N ASP A 4 -18.84 2.92 -24.74
CA ASP A 4 -18.73 4.38 -24.73
C ASP A 4 -17.68 4.84 -23.69
N VAL A 5 -16.68 5.59 -24.14
CA VAL A 5 -15.55 6.07 -23.30
C VAL A 5 -15.98 7.16 -22.32
N GLU A 6 -17.13 7.78 -22.52
CA GLU A 6 -17.71 8.73 -21.57
C GLU A 6 -18.69 8.06 -20.58
N SER A 7 -18.93 6.75 -20.73
CA SER A 7 -19.86 6.04 -19.85
C SER A 7 -19.32 5.87 -18.43
N ASP A 8 -20.24 5.85 -17.47
CA ASP A 8 -19.93 5.50 -16.08
C ASP A 8 -19.25 4.13 -15.95
N GLN A 9 -19.58 3.18 -16.82
CA GLN A 9 -18.97 1.85 -16.82
C GLN A 9 -17.50 1.91 -17.23
N TRP A 10 -17.14 2.75 -18.20
CA TRP A 10 -15.76 2.97 -18.60
C TRP A 10 -14.97 3.74 -17.53
N ASN A 11 -15.55 4.81 -16.99
CA ASN A 11 -14.90 5.63 -15.97
C ASN A 11 -14.67 4.89 -14.65
N LYS A 12 -15.52 3.91 -14.33
CA LYS A 12 -15.36 3.01 -13.17
C LYS A 12 -14.57 1.73 -13.50
N SER A 13 -14.16 1.55 -14.75
CA SER A 13 -13.40 0.36 -15.15
C SER A 13 -11.99 0.38 -14.55
N LYS A 14 -11.46 -0.81 -14.24
CA LYS A 14 -10.09 -0.93 -13.76
C LYS A 14 -9.14 -0.74 -14.94
N ARG A 15 -8.28 0.27 -14.86
CA ARG A 15 -7.16 0.43 -15.79
C ARG A 15 -6.15 -0.69 -15.53
N VAL A 16 -5.88 -1.52 -16.54
CA VAL A 16 -4.89 -2.59 -16.45
C VAL A 16 -3.56 -2.07 -16.98
N ASP A 17 -2.54 -2.07 -16.12
CA ASP A 17 -1.16 -1.80 -16.52
C ASP A 17 -0.52 -3.13 -16.92
N ILE A 18 -0.48 -3.40 -18.24
CA ILE A 18 -0.01 -4.68 -18.78
C ILE A 18 1.48 -4.90 -18.46
N LEU A 19 2.28 -3.82 -18.44
CA LEU A 19 3.70 -3.89 -18.10
C LEU A 19 3.87 -4.32 -16.64
N GLU A 20 3.10 -3.75 -15.71
CA GLU A 20 3.12 -4.15 -14.29
C GLU A 20 2.78 -5.63 -14.13
N VAL A 21 1.72 -6.09 -14.80
CA VAL A 21 1.28 -7.50 -14.76
C VAL A 21 2.37 -8.45 -15.24
N GLU A 22 3.02 -8.15 -16.36
CA GLU A 22 4.07 -9.02 -16.91
C GLU A 22 5.37 -8.96 -16.09
N ILE A 23 5.69 -7.83 -15.45
CA ILE A 23 6.81 -7.75 -14.49
C ILE A 23 6.55 -8.68 -13.29
N GLU A 24 5.37 -8.61 -12.68
CA GLU A 24 5.05 -9.47 -11.54
C GLU A 24 5.00 -10.94 -11.93
N ARG A 25 4.40 -11.26 -13.09
CA ARG A 25 4.40 -12.63 -13.63
C ARG A 25 5.82 -13.14 -13.85
N PHE A 26 6.71 -12.30 -14.40
CA PHE A 26 8.11 -12.65 -14.59
C PHE A 26 8.79 -12.98 -13.25
N LEU A 27 8.66 -12.11 -12.25
CA LEU A 27 9.29 -12.31 -10.94
C LEU A 27 8.69 -13.50 -10.19
N GLN A 28 7.38 -13.73 -10.31
CA GLN A 28 6.70 -14.87 -9.70
C GLN A 28 7.16 -16.20 -10.33
N LYS A 29 7.30 -16.25 -11.66
CA LYS A 29 7.80 -17.45 -12.37
C LYS A 29 9.26 -17.74 -12.03
N ASN A 30 10.02 -16.72 -11.63
CA ASN A 30 11.44 -16.81 -11.31
C ASN A 30 11.74 -16.44 -9.85
N SER A 31 10.90 -16.89 -8.91
CA SER A 31 10.94 -16.48 -7.50
C SER A 31 12.23 -16.85 -6.75
N GLU A 32 13.03 -17.78 -7.28
CA GLU A 32 14.30 -18.22 -6.69
C GLU A 32 15.45 -17.23 -6.93
N LYS A 33 15.27 -16.22 -7.80
CA LYS A 33 16.32 -15.29 -8.20
C LYS A 33 15.85 -13.84 -8.09
N ALA A 34 16.82 -12.93 -8.04
CA ALA A 34 16.58 -11.50 -8.11
C ALA A 34 17.18 -10.94 -9.41
N TYR A 35 16.53 -9.95 -9.99
CA TYR A 35 16.83 -9.42 -11.31
C TYR A 35 16.97 -7.91 -11.28
N SER A 36 17.92 -7.39 -12.04
CA SER A 36 18.04 -5.96 -12.30
C SER A 36 16.96 -5.50 -13.29
N PRO A 37 16.61 -4.19 -13.30
CA PRO A 37 15.69 -3.64 -14.29
C PRO A 37 16.13 -3.88 -15.74
N ALA A 38 17.45 -3.93 -16.00
CA ALA A 38 17.99 -4.25 -17.31
C ALA A 38 17.71 -5.69 -17.72
N GLU A 39 17.91 -6.66 -16.83
CA GLU A 39 17.62 -8.07 -17.12
C GLU A 39 16.12 -8.31 -17.33
N ILE A 40 15.27 -7.66 -16.54
CA ILE A 40 13.81 -7.71 -16.73
C ILE A 40 13.43 -7.09 -18.08
N SER A 41 14.06 -5.95 -18.44
CA SER A 41 13.82 -5.28 -19.73
C SER A 41 14.19 -6.14 -20.90
N ASP A 42 15.36 -6.76 -20.86
CA ASP A 42 15.86 -7.59 -21.95
C ASP A 42 14.92 -8.82 -22.11
N HIS A 43 14.54 -9.47 -21.00
CA HIS A 43 13.59 -10.59 -21.04
C HIS A 43 12.21 -10.22 -21.58
N LEU A 44 11.62 -9.11 -21.14
CA LEU A 44 10.31 -8.66 -21.62
C LEU A 44 10.36 -8.21 -23.08
N THR A 45 11.48 -7.66 -23.54
CA THR A 45 11.63 -7.30 -24.96
C THR A 45 11.62 -8.56 -25.84
N ASP A 46 12.21 -9.66 -25.35
CA ASP A 46 12.31 -10.92 -26.09
C ASP A 46 11.04 -11.78 -26.03
N GLU A 47 10.44 -11.96 -24.84
CA GLU A 47 9.30 -12.85 -24.65
C GLU A 47 7.93 -12.16 -24.79
N LYS A 48 7.88 -10.85 -24.51
CA LYS A 48 6.64 -10.07 -24.37
C LYS A 48 6.75 -8.64 -24.92
N PRO A 49 7.20 -8.44 -26.18
CA PRO A 49 7.43 -7.10 -26.73
C PRO A 49 6.16 -6.22 -26.73
N GLU A 50 4.97 -6.82 -26.74
CA GLU A 50 3.68 -6.12 -26.71
C GLU A 50 3.44 -5.24 -25.47
N VAL A 51 4.23 -5.39 -24.40
CA VAL A 51 4.14 -4.55 -23.21
C VAL A 51 4.75 -3.17 -23.39
N PHE A 52 5.58 -2.98 -24.43
CA PHE A 52 6.23 -1.72 -24.73
C PHE A 52 5.57 -1.01 -25.93
N PRO A 53 5.55 0.33 -25.94
CA PRO A 53 5.25 1.08 -27.14
C PRO A 53 6.20 0.72 -28.29
N GLU A 54 5.69 0.61 -29.53
CA GLU A 54 6.48 0.22 -30.70
C GLU A 54 7.74 1.08 -30.93
N ILE A 55 7.66 2.38 -30.65
CA ILE A 55 8.79 3.31 -30.76
C ILE A 55 9.97 2.92 -29.85
N LEU A 56 9.68 2.16 -28.78
CA LEU A 56 10.67 1.68 -27.83
C LEU A 56 11.15 0.26 -28.15
N LEU A 57 10.73 -0.39 -29.24
CA LEU A 57 11.21 -1.72 -29.63
C LEU A 57 12.45 -1.69 -30.52
N THR A 58 12.97 -0.50 -30.83
CA THR A 58 14.19 -0.37 -31.62
C THR A 58 15.43 -0.80 -30.82
N GLU A 59 16.49 -1.14 -31.56
CA GLU A 59 17.82 -1.47 -30.99
C GLU A 59 18.61 -0.23 -30.54
N GLU A 60 18.03 0.97 -30.68
CA GLU A 60 18.70 2.19 -30.25
C GLU A 60 18.94 2.19 -28.73
N SER A 61 20.10 2.70 -28.32
CA SER A 61 20.47 2.81 -26.91
C SER A 61 19.47 3.65 -26.11
N SER A 62 18.90 4.70 -26.72
CA SER A 62 17.85 5.56 -26.18
C SER A 62 16.58 4.76 -25.86
N ALA A 63 16.15 3.88 -26.77
CA ALA A 63 14.98 3.03 -26.59
C ALA A 63 15.20 2.04 -25.45
N ARG A 64 16.37 1.39 -25.40
CA ARG A 64 16.74 0.48 -24.30
C ARG A 64 16.71 1.19 -22.94
N VAL A 65 17.33 2.36 -22.83
CA VAL A 65 17.31 3.14 -21.57
C VAL A 65 15.88 3.50 -21.19
N SER A 66 15.04 3.87 -22.15
CA SER A 66 13.64 4.21 -21.91
C SER A 66 12.83 3.02 -21.40
N ARG A 67 13.03 1.81 -21.96
CA ARG A 67 12.42 0.56 -21.46
C ARG A 67 12.84 0.29 -20.01
N ILE A 68 14.13 0.44 -19.70
CA ILE A 68 14.66 0.27 -18.35
C ILE A 68 14.02 1.28 -17.38
N VAL A 69 13.90 2.55 -17.76
CA VAL A 69 13.27 3.59 -16.92
C VAL A 69 11.80 3.26 -16.64
N LEU A 70 11.04 2.81 -17.65
CA LEU A 70 9.65 2.39 -17.48
C LEU A 70 9.53 1.24 -16.48
N ILE A 71 10.38 0.22 -16.63
CA ILE A 71 10.42 -0.92 -15.72
C ILE A 71 10.80 -0.48 -14.31
N THR A 72 11.84 0.32 -14.14
CA THR A 72 12.27 0.83 -12.83
C THR A 72 11.13 1.59 -12.14
N SER A 73 10.43 2.47 -12.86
CA SER A 73 9.27 3.21 -12.30
C SER A 73 8.17 2.27 -11.80
N ARG A 74 7.90 1.17 -12.51
CA ARG A 74 6.91 0.17 -12.07
C ARG A 74 7.40 -0.67 -10.90
N LEU A 75 8.65 -1.07 -10.90
CA LEU A 75 9.26 -1.80 -9.80
C LEU A 75 9.31 -0.98 -8.51
N GLU A 76 9.60 0.32 -8.59
CA GLU A 76 9.53 1.23 -7.43
C GLU A 76 8.12 1.29 -6.85
N LYS A 77 7.11 1.46 -7.71
CA LYS A 77 5.70 1.42 -7.29
C LYS A 77 5.34 0.09 -6.64
N LEU A 78 5.72 -1.04 -7.24
CA LEU A 78 5.46 -2.37 -6.70
C LEU A 78 6.17 -2.59 -5.36
N ALA A 79 7.38 -2.07 -5.20
CA ALA A 79 8.15 -2.17 -3.96
C ALA A 79 7.50 -1.34 -2.84
N TRP A 80 7.01 -0.13 -3.14
CA TRP A 80 6.23 0.69 -2.19
C TRP A 80 4.93 0.01 -1.76
N HIS A 81 4.36 -0.84 -2.61
CA HIS A 81 3.18 -1.63 -2.30
C HIS A 81 3.51 -3.02 -1.73
N GLU A 82 4.77 -3.28 -1.37
CA GLU A 82 5.25 -4.56 -0.84
C GLU A 82 4.92 -5.78 -1.71
N ARG A 83 4.71 -5.56 -3.01
CA ARG A 83 4.43 -6.62 -4.00
C ARG A 83 5.70 -7.26 -4.56
N VAL A 84 6.81 -6.52 -4.52
CA VAL A 84 8.14 -7.00 -4.88
C VAL A 84 9.14 -6.60 -3.80
N LYS A 85 10.17 -7.40 -3.59
CA LYS A 85 11.30 -7.07 -2.71
C LYS A 85 12.41 -6.44 -3.53
N ALA A 86 13.01 -5.38 -3.01
CA ALA A 86 14.14 -4.70 -3.62
C ALA A 86 15.35 -4.75 -2.69
N HIS A 87 16.51 -5.14 -3.22
CA HIS A 87 17.77 -5.16 -2.50
C HIS A 87 18.88 -4.49 -3.31
N ALA A 88 19.75 -3.76 -2.63
CA ALA A 88 20.96 -3.20 -3.23
C ALA A 88 22.14 -4.14 -3.00
N LEU A 89 22.78 -4.59 -4.09
CA LEU A 89 23.99 -5.40 -4.09
C LEU A 89 25.04 -4.69 -4.94
N GLU A 90 26.22 -4.41 -4.36
CA GLU A 90 27.34 -3.74 -5.06
C GLU A 90 26.94 -2.43 -5.77
N GLY A 91 26.02 -1.65 -5.17
CA GLY A 91 25.53 -0.40 -5.72
C GLY A 91 24.50 -0.54 -6.85
N LYS A 92 24.00 -1.76 -7.12
CA LYS A 92 22.94 -2.03 -8.09
C LYS A 92 21.67 -2.56 -7.40
N LEU A 93 20.52 -2.16 -7.90
CA LEU A 93 19.22 -2.62 -7.41
C LEU A 93 18.80 -3.91 -8.10
N TYR A 94 18.34 -4.86 -7.29
CA TYR A 94 17.79 -6.14 -7.70
C TYR A 94 16.41 -6.34 -7.10
N TYR A 95 15.51 -6.94 -7.88
CA TYR A 95 14.11 -7.13 -7.53
C TYR A 95 13.74 -8.60 -7.59
N THR A 96 12.94 -9.06 -6.64
CA THR A 96 12.39 -10.43 -6.61
C THR A 96 10.95 -10.44 -6.10
N ASN A 97 10.27 -11.57 -6.25
CA ASN A 97 8.89 -11.74 -5.80
C ASN A 97 8.78 -11.56 -4.27
N CYS A 98 7.68 -10.98 -3.80
CA CYS A 98 7.35 -10.91 -2.39
C CYS A 98 6.30 -11.98 -2.05
N GLU A 99 6.68 -13.03 -1.31
CA GLU A 99 5.71 -13.97 -0.76
C GLU A 99 4.89 -13.28 0.33
N GLY A 100 3.57 -13.12 0.08
CA GLY A 100 2.63 -12.58 1.05
C GLY A 100 2.34 -11.09 0.96
N GLY A 101 2.60 -10.45 -0.20
CA GLY A 101 2.47 -9.01 -0.41
C GLY A 101 1.30 -8.36 0.34
N GLN A 102 1.63 -7.53 1.33
CA GLN A 102 0.65 -6.77 2.08
C GLN A 102 0.28 -5.54 1.25
N PHE A 103 -0.99 -5.45 0.83
CA PHE A 103 -1.51 -4.24 0.23
C PHE A 103 -1.46 -3.14 1.29
N PRO A 104 -0.68 -2.04 1.13
CA PRO A 104 -0.66 -0.99 2.13
C PRO A 104 -2.03 -0.33 2.28
N ILE A 105 -2.84 -0.31 1.21
CA ILE A 105 -4.25 0.11 1.29
C ILE A 105 -5.05 -0.84 2.17
N ALA A 106 -4.86 -2.16 2.09
CA ALA A 106 -5.56 -3.09 2.98
C ALA A 106 -5.05 -3.00 4.42
N GLU A 107 -3.78 -2.65 4.62
CA GLU A 107 -3.23 -2.39 5.95
C GLU A 107 -3.77 -1.07 6.53
N VAL A 108 -3.87 -0.02 5.72
CA VAL A 108 -4.50 1.27 6.08
C VAL A 108 -6.00 1.09 6.33
N GLU A 109 -6.72 0.35 5.48
CA GLU A 109 -8.14 0.01 5.65
C GLU A 109 -8.39 -0.90 6.86
N ARG A 110 -7.43 -1.72 7.28
CA ARG A 110 -7.56 -2.54 8.51
C ARG A 110 -7.14 -1.79 9.76
N ASN A 111 -6.03 -1.06 9.71
CA ASN A 111 -5.42 -0.44 10.89
C ASN A 111 -6.08 0.89 11.26
N ILE A 112 -6.62 1.66 10.31
CA ILE A 112 -7.33 2.90 10.64
C ILE A 112 -8.61 2.62 11.44
N PRO A 113 -9.54 1.73 11.00
CA PRO A 113 -10.74 1.43 11.77
C PRO A 113 -10.43 0.85 13.14
N ASN A 114 -9.44 -0.05 13.25
CA ASN A 114 -9.05 -0.64 14.54
C ASN A 114 -8.49 0.40 15.52
N ARG A 115 -7.77 1.42 15.03
CA ARG A 115 -7.32 2.54 15.85
C ARG A 115 -8.50 3.41 16.32
N PHE A 116 -9.49 3.64 15.47
CA PHE A 116 -10.71 4.36 15.86
C PHE A 116 -11.52 3.60 16.90
N ILE A 117 -11.71 2.28 16.73
CA ILE A 117 -12.41 1.43 17.71
C ILE A 117 -11.70 1.44 19.07
N ASN A 118 -10.37 1.36 19.09
CA ASN A 118 -9.61 1.42 20.34
C ASN A 118 -9.72 2.80 21.02
N ILE A 119 -9.77 3.88 20.23
CA ILE A 119 -9.97 5.24 20.77
C ILE A 119 -11.39 5.40 21.30
N GLU A 120 -12.41 4.89 20.62
CA GLU A 120 -13.80 4.89 21.08
C GLU A 120 -13.94 4.14 22.41
N GLN A 121 -13.38 2.93 22.50
CA GLN A 121 -13.38 2.14 23.74
C GLN A 121 -12.69 2.88 24.90
N ARG A 122 -11.55 3.54 24.64
CA ARG A 122 -10.86 4.33 25.66
C ARG A 122 -11.64 5.57 26.10
N ILE A 123 -12.45 6.16 25.21
CA ILE A 123 -13.33 7.28 25.56
C ILE A 123 -14.47 6.78 26.44
N GLU A 124 -15.07 5.63 26.12
CA GLU A 124 -16.11 5.01 26.96
C GLU A 124 -15.57 4.65 28.35
N GLU A 125 -14.38 4.05 28.44
CA GLU A 125 -13.74 3.74 29.72
C GLU A 125 -13.48 4.99 30.58
N ILE A 126 -13.02 6.08 29.96
CA ILE A 126 -12.80 7.36 30.66
C ILE A 126 -14.13 7.98 31.13
N ASP A 127 -15.20 7.86 30.35
CA ASP A 127 -16.52 8.39 30.72
C ASP A 127 -17.13 7.60 31.90
N ASP A 128 -16.95 6.26 31.91
CA ASP A 128 -17.35 5.40 33.03
C ASP A 128 -16.54 5.68 34.31
N GLU A 129 -15.23 5.90 34.19
CA GLU A 129 -14.38 6.31 35.30
C GLU A 129 -14.81 7.68 35.86
N LEU A 130 -15.07 8.66 34.99
CA LEU A 130 -15.58 9.98 35.39
C LEU A 130 -16.95 9.89 36.06
N GLY A 131 -17.84 9.04 35.54
CA GLY A 131 -19.15 8.78 36.15
C GLY A 131 -19.03 8.20 37.55
N THR A 132 -18.06 7.30 37.76
CA THR A 132 -17.78 6.70 39.06
C THR A 132 -17.20 7.72 40.05
N VAL A 133 -16.21 8.50 39.62
CA VAL A 133 -15.62 9.57 40.44
C VAL A 133 -16.66 10.63 40.81
N ARG A 134 -17.54 10.99 39.87
CA ARG A 134 -18.61 11.96 40.12
C ARG A 134 -19.63 11.46 41.14
N ARG A 135 -20.00 10.18 41.11
CA ARG A 135 -20.86 9.57 42.13
C ARG A 135 -20.18 9.58 43.50
N MET A 136 -18.90 9.20 43.57
CA MET A 136 -18.15 9.24 44.84
C MET A 136 -18.07 10.65 45.44
N LEU A 137 -17.93 11.68 44.60
CA LEU A 137 -17.96 13.07 45.06
C LEU A 137 -19.34 13.50 45.55
N GLN A 138 -20.41 13.09 44.87
CA GLN A 138 -21.79 13.37 45.31
C GLN A 138 -22.13 12.67 46.63
N ASP A 139 -21.73 11.40 46.77
CA ASP A 139 -21.92 10.65 48.02
C ASP A 139 -21.14 11.31 49.18
N LEU A 140 -19.93 11.82 48.92
CA LEU A 140 -19.16 12.59 49.92
C LEU A 140 -19.78 13.94 50.28
N GLU A 141 -20.38 14.64 49.30
CA GLU A 141 -21.10 15.89 49.53
C GLU A 141 -22.41 15.66 50.32
N GLU A 142 -23.08 14.53 50.13
CA GLU A 142 -24.27 14.14 50.91
C GLU A 142 -23.92 13.64 52.33
N GLU A 143 -22.72 13.07 52.54
CA GLU A 143 -22.23 12.67 53.87
C GLU A 143 -21.64 13.83 54.70
N LEU A 144 -21.41 14.99 54.10
CA LEU A 144 -21.01 16.20 54.83
C LEU A 144 -22.27 16.89 55.40
N PRO A 145 -22.46 16.91 56.73
CA PRO A 145 -23.58 17.64 57.31
C PRO A 145 -23.41 19.15 57.04
N GLU A 146 -24.50 19.83 56.69
CA GLU A 146 -24.56 21.30 56.48
C GLU A 146 -24.12 22.13 57.71
N ASP A 147 -23.81 21.51 58.84
CA ASP A 147 -23.28 22.17 60.04
C ASP A 147 -21.76 21.97 60.15
N PHE A 148 -21.01 22.67 59.32
CA PHE A 148 -19.61 23.02 59.62
C PHE A 148 -19.45 24.54 59.66
N ASP A 149 -20.22 25.17 60.54
CA ASP A 149 -19.96 26.52 61.03
C ASP A 149 -18.67 26.49 61.87
N LEU A 150 -17.55 26.89 61.27
CA LEU A 150 -16.29 27.15 61.97
C LEU A 150 -16.33 28.55 62.58
N LEU A 151 -16.58 28.59 63.90
CA LEU A 151 -16.20 29.68 64.80
C LEU A 151 -14.67 29.91 64.81
#